data_AF-A0A3M2APY1-F1
#
_entry.id   AF-A0A3M2APY1-F1
#
_cell.length_a   1.000
_cell.length_b   1.000
_cell.length_c   1.000
_cell.angle_alpha   90.00
_cell.angle_beta   90.00
_cell.angle_gamma   90.00
#
_symmetry.space_group_name_H-M   'P 1'
#
loop_
_entity.id
_entity.type
_entity.pdbx_description
1 polymer ?
#
loop_
_entity_poly.entity_id
_entity_poly.type
_entity_poly.pdbx_seq_one_letter_code
_entity_poly.pdbx_strand_id
1 'polypeptide(L)'
;MTSTIDHRRGSALLIVVILGTLAMALWGAAYRATHDSFTVENFYRLRQEREELTSAAVVRAGNLLRTGRPPKERCFYVTELDSGWARVEFERSGASTTWRVEATRATAADRRRYPILPDSFAGGDGWGPKKKKEEKEKKKDKKKD
;
A
#
# COMPACT_ATOMS: atom_id res chain seq x y z
N MET A 1 35.75 -68.83 -26.94
CA MET A 1 35.19 -68.15 -25.74
C MET A 1 34.78 -66.75 -26.15
N THR A 2 33.61 -66.62 -26.76
CA THR A 2 33.06 -65.35 -27.24
C THR A 2 32.24 -64.74 -26.12
N SER A 3 32.79 -63.68 -25.51
CA SER A 3 32.10 -62.82 -24.56
C SER A 3 30.94 -62.13 -25.28
N THR A 4 29.73 -62.69 -25.18
CA THR A 4 28.51 -61.97 -25.53
C THR A 4 28.25 -60.98 -24.41
N ILE A 5 28.96 -59.87 -24.45
CA ILE A 5 28.73 -58.71 -23.59
C ILE A 5 27.24 -58.38 -23.70
N ASP A 6 26.53 -58.43 -22.57
CA ASP A 6 25.08 -58.27 -22.45
C ASP A 6 24.61 -56.90 -22.99
N HIS A 7 24.44 -56.79 -24.31
CA HIS A 7 23.97 -55.56 -24.98
C HIS A 7 22.63 -55.08 -24.43
N ARG A 8 21.80 -56.00 -23.93
CA ARG A 8 20.51 -55.69 -23.28
C ARG A 8 20.66 -54.95 -21.94
N ARG A 9 21.72 -55.22 -21.18
CA ARG A 9 21.98 -54.55 -19.89
C ARG A 9 22.56 -53.15 -20.11
N GLY A 10 23.42 -52.98 -21.13
CA GLY A 10 23.95 -51.68 -21.51
C GLY A 10 22.89 -50.71 -22.03
N SER A 11 21.95 -51.18 -22.86
CA SER A 11 20.87 -50.33 -23.37
C SER A 11 19.88 -49.91 -22.29
N ALA A 12 19.56 -50.79 -21.33
CA ALA A 12 18.70 -50.46 -20.20
C ALA A 12 19.29 -49.35 -19.32
N LEU A 13 20.60 -49.40 -19.04
CA LEU A 13 21.29 -48.35 -18.29
C LEU A 13 21.24 -46.99 -19.00
N LEU A 14 21.44 -46.96 -20.32
CA LEU A 14 21.33 -45.72 -21.10
C LEU A 14 19.92 -45.12 -21.04
N ILE A 15 18.88 -45.95 -21.14
CA ILE A 15 17.48 -45.48 -21.03
C ILE A 15 17.23 -44.87 -19.66
N VAL A 16 17.69 -45.51 -18.58
CA VAL A 16 17.52 -44.99 -17.22
C VAL A 16 18.25 -43.67 -17.03
N VAL A 17 19.47 -43.53 -17.57
CA VAL A 17 20.23 -42.26 -17.51
C VAL A 17 19.48 -41.16 -18.26
N ILE A 18 18.97 -41.44 -19.46
CA ILE A 18 18.20 -40.46 -20.26
C ILE A 18 16.90 -40.06 -19.53
N LEU A 19 16.17 -41.03 -18.98
CA LEU A 19 14.95 -40.75 -18.21
C LEU A 19 15.27 -39.94 -16.95
N GLY A 20 16.37 -40.24 -16.27
CA GLY A 20 16.82 -39.51 -15.09
C GLY A 20 17.19 -38.05 -15.41
N THR A 21 17.91 -37.80 -16.52
CA THR A 21 18.26 -36.44 -16.94
C THR A 21 17.03 -35.66 -17.39
N LEU A 22 16.09 -36.29 -18.11
CA LEU A 22 14.81 -35.67 -18.49
C LEU A 22 13.95 -35.33 -17.27
N ALA A 23 13.88 -36.24 -16.29
CA ALA A 23 13.14 -36.00 -15.05
C ALA A 23 13.73 -34.81 -14.27
N MET A 24 15.06 -34.74 -14.16
CA MET A 24 15.75 -33.61 -13.51
C MET A 24 15.55 -32.29 -14.28
N ALA A 25 15.59 -32.32 -15.61
CA ALA A 25 15.33 -31.15 -16.44
C ALA A 25 13.89 -30.65 -16.28
N LEU A 26 12.92 -31.56 -16.30
CA LEU A 26 11.51 -31.24 -16.09
C LEU A 26 11.27 -30.67 -14.69
N TRP A 27 11.88 -31.27 -13.67
CA TRP A 27 11.81 -30.79 -12.29
C TRP A 27 12.40 -29.37 -12.16
N GLY A 28 13.56 -29.13 -12.77
CA GLY A 28 14.18 -27.80 -12.77
C GLY A 28 13.33 -26.74 -13.46
N ALA A 29 12.68 -27.09 -14.58
CA ALA A 29 11.75 -26.20 -15.27
C ALA A 29 10.50 -25.91 -14.43
N ALA A 30 9.90 -26.94 -13.82
CA ALA A 30 8.73 -26.78 -12.95
C ALA A 30 9.05 -25.93 -11.72
N TYR A 31 10.23 -26.12 -11.11
CA TYR A 31 10.69 -25.31 -9.98
C TYR A 31 10.84 -23.83 -10.36
N ARG A 32 11.49 -23.53 -11.49
CA ARG A 32 11.62 -22.14 -11.98
C ARG A 32 10.27 -21.50 -12.28
N ALA A 33 9.39 -22.22 -12.99
CA ALA A 33 8.06 -21.72 -13.31
C ALA A 33 7.24 -21.38 -12.05
N THR A 34 7.35 -22.22 -11.01
CA THR A 34 6.68 -22.00 -9.72
C THR A 34 7.27 -20.79 -8.98
N HIS A 35 8.59 -20.63 -8.99
CA HIS A 35 9.25 -19.47 -8.37
C HIS A 35 8.85 -18.16 -9.06
N ASP A 36 8.80 -18.16 -10.39
CA ASP A 36 8.39 -17.00 -11.18
C ASP A 36 6.91 -16.67 -10.96
N SER A 37 6.04 -17.69 -10.89
CA SER A 37 4.61 -17.46 -10.62
C SER A 37 4.38 -16.84 -9.24
N PHE A 38 5.07 -17.30 -8.19
CA PHE A 38 4.98 -16.70 -6.86
C PHE A 38 5.46 -15.24 -6.86
N THR A 39 6.53 -14.94 -7.59
CA THR A 39 7.07 -13.59 -7.68
C THR A 39 6.05 -12.65 -8.33
N VAL A 40 5.48 -13.09 -9.45
CA VAL A 40 4.47 -12.33 -10.20
C VAL A 40 3.19 -12.12 -9.37
N GLU A 41 2.69 -13.16 -8.70
CA GLU A 41 1.50 -13.07 -7.86
C GLU A 41 1.68 -12.10 -6.69
N ASN A 42 2.86 -12.11 -6.05
CA ASN A 42 3.19 -11.14 -5.00
C ASN A 42 3.18 -9.70 -5.53
N PHE A 43 3.70 -9.45 -6.74
CA PHE A 43 3.63 -8.13 -7.36
C PHE A 43 2.19 -7.70 -7.65
N TYR A 44 1.35 -8.61 -8.17
CA TYR A 44 -0.06 -8.31 -8.42
C TYR A 44 -0.80 -7.98 -7.13
N ARG A 45 -0.60 -8.77 -6.07
CA ARG A 45 -1.22 -8.53 -4.78
C ARG A 45 -0.80 -7.17 -4.19
N LEU A 46 0.49 -6.84 -4.20
CA LEU A 46 0.98 -5.55 -3.73
C LEU A 46 0.43 -4.38 -4.55
N ARG A 47 0.25 -4.58 -5.85
CA ARG A 47 -0.35 -3.56 -6.72
C ARG A 47 -1.82 -3.37 -6.39
N GLN A 48 -2.57 -4.45 -6.24
CA GLN A 48 -3.98 -4.41 -5.88
C GLN A 48 -4.19 -3.73 -4.53
N GLU A 49 -3.43 -4.09 -3.50
CA GLU A 49 -3.49 -3.45 -2.17
C GLU A 49 -3.23 -1.92 -2.26
N ARG A 50 -2.28 -1.51 -3.12
CA ARG A 50 -2.00 -0.08 -3.34
C ARG A 50 -3.15 0.62 -4.08
N GLU A 51 -3.73 -0.03 -5.09
CA GLU A 51 -4.85 0.53 -5.86
C GLU A 51 -6.10 0.66 -5.00
N GLU A 52 -6.42 -0.34 -4.17
CA GLU A 52 -7.55 -0.29 -3.22
C GLU A 52 -7.38 0.83 -2.19
N LEU A 53 -6.20 0.93 -1.57
CA LEU A 53 -5.92 1.98 -0.58
C LEU A 53 -5.95 3.38 -1.20
N THR A 54 -5.32 3.57 -2.36
CA THR A 54 -5.26 4.89 -3.00
C THR A 54 -6.61 5.31 -3.59
N SER A 55 -7.35 4.40 -4.21
CA SER A 55 -8.69 4.69 -4.75
C SER A 55 -9.68 5.06 -3.63
N ALA A 56 -9.70 4.31 -2.52
CA ALA A 56 -10.56 4.63 -1.38
C ALA A 56 -10.19 5.99 -0.75
N ALA A 57 -8.90 6.30 -0.64
CA ALA A 57 -8.41 7.59 -0.16
C ALA A 57 -8.85 8.74 -1.08
N VAL A 58 -8.74 8.58 -2.40
CA VAL A 58 -9.16 9.57 -3.39
C VAL A 58 -10.68 9.78 -3.35
N VAL A 59 -11.46 8.71 -3.21
CA VAL A 59 -12.93 8.82 -3.07
C VAL A 59 -13.30 9.61 -1.82
N ARG A 60 -12.67 9.31 -0.67
CA ARG A 60 -12.89 10.06 0.58
C ARG A 60 -12.51 11.53 0.43
N ALA A 61 -11.37 11.81 -0.20
CA ALA A 61 -10.91 13.15 -0.48
C ALA A 61 -11.84 13.93 -1.44
N GLY A 62 -12.36 13.26 -2.47
CA GLY A 62 -13.35 13.83 -3.38
C GLY A 62 -14.66 14.16 -2.69
N ASN A 63 -15.14 13.28 -1.81
CA ASN A 63 -16.30 13.56 -0.96
C ASN A 63 -16.06 14.77 -0.05
N LEU A 64 -14.84 14.90 0.49
CA LEU A 64 -14.48 16.04 1.31
C LEU A 64 -14.54 17.36 0.54
N LEU A 65 -14.04 17.40 -0.70
CA LEU A 65 -14.13 18.57 -1.58
C LEU A 65 -15.57 18.96 -1.94
N ARG A 66 -16.53 18.02 -1.87
CA ARG A 66 -17.96 18.35 -2.02
C ARG A 66 -18.51 19.12 -0.82
N THR A 67 -17.94 18.94 0.36
CA THR A 67 -18.39 19.63 1.59
C THR A 67 -17.85 21.06 1.70
N GLY A 68 -16.76 21.38 1.02
CA GLY A 68 -16.13 22.70 1.12
C GLY A 68 -14.76 22.75 0.48
N ARG A 69 -14.02 23.81 0.76
CA ARG A 69 -12.68 24.03 0.18
C ARG A 69 -11.59 23.83 1.23
N PRO A 70 -10.44 23.25 0.85
CA PRO A 70 -9.29 23.19 1.73
C PRO A 70 -8.82 24.60 2.12
N PRO A 71 -8.23 24.76 3.33
CA PRO A 71 -7.84 26.08 3.86
C PRO A 71 -6.62 26.70 3.17
N LYS A 72 -5.82 25.90 2.46
CA LYS A 72 -4.61 26.33 1.76
C LYS A 72 -4.61 25.81 0.34
N GLU A 73 -3.94 26.52 -0.55
CA GLU A 73 -3.78 26.13 -1.96
C GLU A 73 -3.10 24.77 -2.11
N ARG A 74 -2.19 24.44 -1.18
CA ARG A 74 -1.59 23.12 -1.06
C ARG A 74 -1.66 22.65 0.39
N CYS A 75 -2.25 21.49 0.63
CA CYS A 75 -2.38 20.93 1.96
C CYS A 75 -2.33 19.41 1.96
N PHE A 76 -1.82 18.88 3.08
CA PHE A 76 -1.51 17.47 3.26
C PHE A 76 -2.23 16.94 4.49
N TYR A 77 -2.75 15.72 4.35
CA TYR A 77 -3.55 15.05 5.34
C TYR A 77 -3.22 13.58 5.38
N VAL A 78 -3.59 12.92 6.46
CA VAL A 78 -3.57 11.47 6.57
C VAL A 78 -4.95 10.96 6.88
N THR A 79 -5.36 9.89 6.22
CA THR A 79 -6.63 9.21 6.49
C THR A 79 -6.36 7.74 6.81
N GLU A 80 -7.12 7.21 7.74
CA GLU A 80 -7.17 5.78 8.05
C GLU A 80 -8.29 5.14 7.22
N LEU A 81 -7.95 4.01 6.60
CA LEU A 81 -8.81 3.16 5.79
C LEU A 81 -8.62 1.71 6.26
N ASP A 82 -9.53 0.82 5.88
CA ASP A 82 -9.48 -0.59 6.29
C ASP A 82 -8.17 -1.28 5.84
N SER A 83 -7.63 -0.87 4.68
CA SER A 83 -6.36 -1.37 4.13
C SER A 83 -5.11 -0.67 4.68
N GLY A 84 -5.28 0.34 5.54
CA GLY A 84 -4.20 1.05 6.21
C GLY A 84 -4.27 2.57 6.08
N TRP A 85 -3.12 3.23 6.20
CA TRP A 85 -3.04 4.69 6.22
C TRP A 85 -2.65 5.26 4.85
N ALA A 86 -3.39 6.27 4.40
CA ALA A 86 -3.14 6.99 3.16
C ALA A 86 -2.87 8.48 3.44
N ARG A 87 -1.85 9.04 2.78
CA ARG A 87 -1.59 10.47 2.75
C ARG A 87 -2.32 11.05 1.54
N VAL A 88 -3.14 12.06 1.78
CA VAL A 88 -3.87 12.78 0.74
C VAL A 88 -3.30 14.18 0.63
N GLU A 89 -2.98 14.57 -0.59
CA GLU A 89 -2.53 15.89 -0.98
C GLU A 89 -3.61 16.57 -1.82
N PHE A 90 -3.99 17.77 -1.40
CA PHE A 90 -4.84 18.66 -2.19
C PHE A 90 -3.96 19.78 -2.72
N GLU A 91 -3.98 19.97 -4.03
CA GLU A 91 -3.29 21.05 -4.72
C GLU A 91 -4.28 21.77 -5.63
N ARG A 92 -4.40 23.09 -5.49
CA ARG A 92 -5.26 23.89 -6.35
C ARG A 92 -4.64 23.99 -7.75
N SER A 93 -5.39 23.62 -8.77
CA SER A 93 -4.92 23.62 -10.16
C SER A 93 -5.66 24.68 -10.97
N GLY A 94 -4.96 25.76 -11.37
CA GLY A 94 -5.52 26.80 -12.24
C GLY A 94 -6.62 27.65 -11.59
N ALA A 95 -7.76 27.79 -12.28
CA ALA A 95 -8.90 28.59 -11.83
C ALA A 95 -9.42 28.12 -10.46
N SER A 96 -10.08 29.02 -9.73
CA SER A 96 -10.33 28.89 -8.28
C SER A 96 -11.14 27.69 -7.79
N THR A 97 -11.67 26.90 -8.71
CA THR A 97 -12.61 25.81 -8.45
C THR A 97 -12.02 24.41 -8.67
N THR A 98 -10.88 24.29 -9.36
CA THR A 98 -10.31 22.97 -9.68
C THR A 98 -9.23 22.58 -8.68
N TRP A 99 -9.35 21.37 -8.14
CA TRP A 99 -8.40 20.80 -7.18
C TRP A 99 -7.88 19.48 -7.71
N ARG A 100 -6.56 19.36 -7.76
CA ARG A 100 -5.85 18.10 -7.94
C ARG A 100 -5.78 17.41 -6.59
N VAL A 101 -6.15 16.13 -6.58
CA VAL A 101 -6.07 15.27 -5.40
C VAL A 101 -5.12 14.13 -5.72
N GLU A 102 -4.12 13.95 -4.88
CA GLU A 102 -3.17 12.85 -4.99
C GLU A 102 -3.16 12.06 -3.68
N ALA A 103 -3.31 10.74 -3.78
CA ALA A 103 -3.25 9.86 -2.63
C ALA A 103 -2.07 8.90 -2.75
N THR A 104 -1.32 8.77 -1.67
CA THR A 104 -0.15 7.89 -1.57
C THR A 104 -0.22 7.13 -0.25
N ARG A 105 0.38 5.94 -0.17
CA ARG A 105 0.47 5.22 1.11
C ARG A 105 1.23 6.09 2.12
N ALA A 106 0.65 6.29 3.31
CA ALA A 106 1.28 7.08 4.35
C ALA A 106 2.39 6.29 5.04
N THR A 107 3.54 6.93 5.25
CA THR A 107 4.59 6.40 6.10
C THR A 107 4.31 6.72 7.56
N ALA A 108 5.00 6.03 8.48
CA ALA A 108 4.91 6.35 9.91
C ALA A 108 5.34 7.80 10.23
N ALA A 109 6.24 8.36 9.43
CA ALA A 109 6.65 9.76 9.55
C ALA A 109 5.53 10.72 9.12
N ASP A 110 4.81 10.41 8.04
CA ASP A 110 3.69 11.23 7.57
C ASP A 110 2.58 11.33 8.62
N ARG A 111 2.27 10.21 9.30
CA ARG A 111 1.26 10.17 10.38
C ARG A 111 1.57 11.09 11.55
N ARG A 112 2.86 11.34 11.81
CA ARG A 112 3.30 12.26 12.88
C ARG A 112 3.34 13.71 12.40
N ARG A 113 3.54 13.92 11.10
CA ARG A 113 3.76 15.23 10.49
C ARG A 113 2.48 15.93 10.09
N TYR A 114 1.52 15.20 9.56
CA TYR A 114 0.31 15.75 8.96
C TYR A 114 -0.93 15.47 9.80
N PRO A 115 -1.91 16.39 9.81
CA PRO A 115 -3.15 16.20 10.52
C PRO A 115 -3.98 15.08 9.90
N ILE A 116 -4.88 14.51 10.70
CA ILE A 116 -5.88 13.56 10.22
C ILE A 116 -6.88 14.29 9.32
N LEU A 117 -7.30 13.64 8.23
CA LEU A 117 -8.31 14.13 7.30
C LEU A 117 -9.62 14.36 8.05
N PRO A 118 -10.17 15.59 8.06
CA PRO A 118 -11.45 15.86 8.71
C PRO A 118 -12.60 15.23 7.91
N ASP A 119 -13.78 15.13 8.54
CA ASP A 119 -14.97 14.60 7.86
C ASP A 119 -15.67 15.66 6.98
N SER A 120 -15.40 16.96 7.21
CA SER A 120 -15.87 18.05 6.34
C SER A 120 -14.92 19.24 6.35
N PHE A 121 -14.93 20.03 5.27
CA PHE A 121 -14.27 21.34 5.21
C PHE A 121 -15.17 22.50 5.66
N ALA A 122 -16.49 22.30 5.73
CA ALA A 122 -17.45 23.33 6.14
C ALA A 122 -17.45 23.60 7.66
N GLY A 123 -17.04 22.63 8.48
CA GLY A 123 -16.96 22.77 9.94
C GLY A 123 -15.65 23.45 10.37
N GLY A 124 -15.65 24.79 10.41
CA GLY A 124 -14.48 25.64 10.70
C GLY A 124 -13.83 25.53 12.08
N ASP A 125 -14.12 24.51 12.90
CA ASP A 125 -13.79 24.51 14.33
C ASP A 125 -12.51 23.72 14.71
N GLY A 126 -11.81 23.12 13.74
CA GLY A 126 -10.73 22.17 14.01
C GLY A 126 -9.32 22.54 13.56
N TRP A 127 -9.12 23.66 12.86
CA TRP A 127 -7.88 23.94 12.11
C TRP A 127 -6.78 24.68 12.87
N GLY A 128 -6.56 24.30 14.13
CA GLY A 128 -5.43 24.74 14.92
C GLY A 128 -5.09 23.72 16.00
N PRO A 129 -3.83 23.64 16.48
CA PRO A 129 -3.55 22.89 17.69
C PRO A 129 -4.52 23.39 18.76
N LYS A 130 -5.29 22.49 19.38
CA LYS A 130 -6.12 22.78 20.54
C LYS A 130 -5.19 23.34 21.63
N LYS A 131 -4.87 24.64 21.58
CA LYS A 131 -4.14 25.34 22.61
C LYS A 131 -5.03 25.30 23.84
N LYS A 132 -4.76 24.36 24.74
CA LYS A 132 -4.81 24.51 26.20
C LYS A 132 -5.78 25.60 26.71
N LYS A 133 -7.07 25.56 26.32
CA LYS A 133 -8.08 26.45 26.91
C LYS A 133 -8.71 25.82 28.15
N GLU A 134 -8.58 24.50 28.32
CA GLU A 134 -9.01 23.79 29.54
C GLU A 134 -8.05 23.95 30.73
N GLU A 135 -6.81 24.44 30.54
CA GLU A 135 -5.87 24.63 31.66
C GLU A 135 -5.95 26.02 32.33
N LYS A 136 -6.77 26.94 31.80
CA LYS A 136 -7.02 28.24 32.45
C LYS A 136 -8.30 28.27 33.28
N GLU A 137 -9.22 27.35 33.08
CA GLU A 137 -10.46 27.31 33.87
C GLU A 137 -10.23 26.62 35.22
N LYS A 138 -9.42 25.54 35.27
CA LYS A 138 -9.03 24.91 36.56
C LYS A 138 -8.12 25.75 37.46
N LYS A 139 -7.51 26.83 36.97
CA LYS A 139 -6.65 27.72 37.80
C LYS A 139 -7.41 28.91 38.40
N LYS A 140 -8.65 29.18 37.98
CA LYS A 140 -9.47 30.22 38.63
C LYS A 140 -10.20 29.71 39.86
N ASP A 141 -10.52 28.42 39.93
CA ASP A 141 -11.19 27.85 41.11
C ASP A 141 -10.23 27.55 42.26
N LYS A 142 -8.92 27.45 42.01
CA LYS A 142 -7.92 27.18 43.07
C LYS A 142 -7.36 28.43 43.77
N LYS A 143 -8.00 29.59 43.59
CA LYS A 143 -7.56 30.87 44.19
C LYS A 143 -8.65 31.53 45.05
N LYS A 144 -9.60 30.72 45.53
CA LYS A 144 -10.71 31.15 46.40
C LYS A 144 -10.71 30.52 47.80
N ASP A 145 -9.65 29.79 48.15
CA ASP A 145 -9.39 29.34 49.53
C ASP A 145 -8.11 30.00 50.06
#